data_AF-A0A0A1SSF0-F1
#
_entry.id   AF-A0A0A1SSF0-F1
#
_cell.length_a   1.000
_cell.length_b   1.000
_cell.length_c   1.000
_cell.angle_alpha   90.00
_cell.angle_beta   90.00
_cell.angle_gamma   90.00
#
_symmetry.space_group_name_H-M   'P 1'
#
loop_
_entity.id
_entity.type
_entity.pdbx_description
1 polymer ?
#
loop_
_entity_poly.entity_id
_entity_poly.type
_entity_poly.pdbx_seq_one_letter_code
_entity_poly.pdbx_strand_id
1 'polypeptide(L)'
;MASHEAQNLNPGAICAAISHLQLGGSDPFVNGEFQGGECRIFRVSFKDHPSLSLRVGHPTDGNRQDIIDSVDMERHIFRTLEEKGFTWFPHYRGASLTFDNPIKYPFMVLEWIEGSPLRWDDDTPSQPIRGALLAQIAEIQLSLISSTLETRSITASTFFERRIRNQLNRAHDGKLPGLTAKDCLDQLALLPKVLGQDGNSRLFAMDHGDMKPANIIVDEEYNVKCIIDWGFAAIVPLAQAAKLPCFLWTDESATCAPSRSMLKDRQIYVGSFSSQNSQAALIMKRWQGAKDVDFRTLYLESISSKGMLASMASLGWKLPYCEFIEEF
;
A
#
# COMPACT_ATOMS: atom_id res chain seq x y z
N MET A 1 -7.12 -18.37 -28.69
CA MET A 1 -8.11 -17.96 -27.68
C MET A 1 -7.95 -18.93 -26.52
N ALA A 2 -7.28 -18.52 -25.44
CA ALA A 2 -7.20 -19.35 -24.24
C ALA A 2 -8.59 -19.32 -23.58
N SER A 3 -9.17 -20.49 -23.33
CA SER A 3 -10.40 -20.60 -22.56
C SER A 3 -10.11 -20.08 -21.15
N HIS A 4 -10.81 -19.04 -20.71
CA HIS A 4 -10.80 -18.66 -19.29
C HIS A 4 -11.17 -19.89 -18.47
N GLU A 5 -10.28 -20.37 -17.60
CA GLU A 5 -10.70 -21.34 -16.60
C GLU A 5 -11.67 -20.63 -15.67
N ALA A 6 -12.95 -21.00 -15.77
CA ALA A 6 -14.00 -20.38 -14.98
C ALA A 6 -13.72 -20.69 -13.51
N GLN A 7 -13.49 -19.64 -12.72
CA GLN A 7 -13.40 -19.75 -11.27
C GLN A 7 -14.72 -20.30 -10.72
N ASN A 8 -14.64 -21.28 -9.82
CA ASN A 8 -15.80 -21.85 -9.16
C ASN A 8 -16.04 -21.17 -7.81
N LEU A 9 -16.71 -20.02 -7.84
CA LEU A 9 -16.94 -19.16 -6.67
C LEU A 9 -18.33 -19.35 -6.05
N ASN A 10 -18.95 -20.51 -6.25
CA ASN A 10 -20.18 -20.83 -5.54
C ASN A 10 -19.88 -21.08 -4.04
N PRO A 11 -20.82 -20.80 -3.12
CA PRO A 11 -20.59 -20.95 -1.69
C PRO A 11 -20.11 -22.34 -1.27
N GLY A 12 -20.63 -23.41 -1.88
CA GLY A 12 -20.22 -24.78 -1.58
C GLY A 12 -18.75 -25.07 -1.92
N ALA A 13 -18.26 -24.54 -3.03
CA ALA A 13 -16.87 -24.64 -3.44
C ALA A 13 -15.93 -23.86 -2.52
N ILE A 14 -16.34 -22.66 -2.09
CA ILE A 14 -15.60 -21.84 -1.13
C ILE A 14 -15.49 -22.57 0.22
N CYS A 15 -16.60 -23.09 0.74
CA CYS A 15 -16.61 -23.87 1.98
C CYS A 15 -15.75 -25.14 1.87
N ALA A 16 -15.85 -25.88 0.75
CA ALA A 16 -15.01 -27.05 0.51
C ALA A 16 -13.51 -26.71 0.46
N ALA A 17 -13.16 -25.56 -0.14
CA ALA A 17 -11.78 -25.09 -0.21
C ALA A 17 -11.20 -24.79 1.18
N ILE A 18 -11.97 -24.17 2.06
CA ILE A 18 -11.57 -23.93 3.46
C ILE A 18 -11.41 -25.25 4.22
N SER A 19 -12.37 -26.18 4.09
CA SER A 19 -12.30 -27.50 4.72
C SER A 19 -11.10 -28.31 4.24
N HIS A 20 -10.74 -28.24 2.96
CA HIS A 20 -9.55 -28.91 2.42
C HIS A 20 -8.24 -28.41 3.04
N LEU A 21 -8.17 -27.13 3.39
CA LEU A 21 -7.02 -26.56 4.10
C LEU A 21 -7.03 -26.87 5.61
N GLN A 22 -8.07 -27.55 6.10
CA GLN A 22 -8.27 -27.85 7.53
C GLN A 22 -8.28 -26.57 8.39
N LEU A 23 -8.86 -25.49 7.85
CA LEU A 23 -8.95 -24.19 8.52
C LEU A 23 -10.37 -23.95 9.06
N GLY A 24 -10.45 -23.32 10.23
CA GLY A 24 -11.71 -22.87 10.81
C GLY A 24 -12.39 -23.90 11.71
N GLY A 25 -13.71 -23.75 11.86
CA GLY A 25 -14.57 -24.58 12.70
C GLY A 25 -15.50 -25.50 11.92
N SER A 26 -16.53 -26.00 12.61
CA SER A 26 -17.58 -26.83 12.02
C SER A 26 -18.56 -26.00 11.17
N ASP A 27 -19.14 -26.64 10.16
CA ASP A 27 -20.18 -26.07 9.28
C ASP A 27 -19.85 -24.70 8.65
N PRO A 28 -18.79 -24.58 7.82
CA PRO A 28 -18.47 -23.33 7.13
C PRO A 28 -19.62 -22.86 6.22
N PHE A 29 -19.91 -21.57 6.25
CA PHE A 29 -20.84 -20.92 5.34
C PHE A 29 -20.34 -19.54 4.91
N VAL A 30 -20.65 -19.16 3.66
CA VAL A 30 -20.33 -17.83 3.13
C VAL A 30 -21.43 -16.86 3.57
N ASN A 31 -21.09 -15.80 4.29
CA ASN A 31 -22.05 -14.79 4.76
C ASN A 31 -21.73 -13.36 4.29
N GLY A 32 -20.72 -13.21 3.44
CA GLY A 32 -20.41 -11.94 2.81
C GLY A 32 -19.51 -12.12 1.60
N GLU A 33 -19.73 -11.29 0.58
CA GLU A 33 -18.87 -11.15 -0.57
C GLU A 33 -18.54 -9.66 -0.76
N PHE A 34 -17.26 -9.38 -1.01
CA PHE A 34 -16.73 -8.04 -1.19
C PHE A 34 -15.88 -8.01 -2.47
N GLN A 35 -16.08 -6.97 -3.28
CA GLN A 35 -15.33 -6.75 -4.50
C GLN A 35 -14.17 -5.80 -4.22
N GLY A 36 -12.94 -6.30 -4.28
CA GLY A 36 -11.72 -5.49 -4.28
C GLY A 36 -11.27 -5.11 -5.70
N GLY A 37 -10.27 -4.24 -5.78
CA GLY A 37 -9.69 -3.81 -7.06
C GLY A 37 -9.03 -4.97 -7.83
N GLU A 38 -8.36 -5.87 -7.12
CA GLU A 38 -7.59 -6.99 -7.72
C GLU A 38 -8.16 -8.38 -7.36
N CYS A 39 -9.08 -8.47 -6.40
CA CYS A 39 -9.62 -9.73 -5.92
C CYS A 39 -11.11 -9.66 -5.53
N ARG A 40 -11.75 -10.83 -5.47
CA ARG A 40 -13.00 -11.06 -4.73
C ARG A 40 -12.65 -11.62 -3.36
N ILE A 41 -13.31 -11.09 -2.33
CA ILE A 41 -13.08 -11.44 -0.94
C ILE A 41 -14.37 -12.03 -0.39
N PHE A 42 -14.28 -13.21 0.21
CA PHE A 42 -15.42 -13.92 0.81
C PHE A 42 -15.22 -14.02 2.31
N ARG A 43 -16.22 -13.59 3.07
CA ARG A 43 -16.29 -13.86 4.51
C ARG A 43 -16.87 -15.26 4.69
N VAL A 44 -16.07 -16.15 5.26
CA VAL A 44 -16.47 -17.50 5.62
C VAL A 44 -16.62 -17.57 7.13
N SER A 45 -17.83 -17.85 7.60
CA SER A 45 -18.16 -17.95 9.02
C SER A 45 -18.44 -19.38 9.43
N PHE A 46 -18.35 -19.62 10.73
CA PHE A 46 -18.50 -20.92 11.38
C PHE A 46 -19.39 -20.76 12.60
N LYS A 47 -19.91 -21.86 13.16
CA LYS A 47 -20.70 -21.82 14.40
C LYS A 47 -19.84 -21.61 15.64
N ASP A 48 -18.62 -22.12 15.62
CA ASP A 48 -17.75 -22.31 16.78
C ASP A 48 -16.35 -21.71 16.60
N HIS A 49 -16.13 -20.96 15.51
CA HIS A 49 -14.82 -20.40 15.18
C HIS A 49 -14.95 -18.98 14.61
N PRO A 50 -13.96 -18.09 14.85
CA PRO A 50 -13.89 -16.79 14.19
C PRO A 50 -13.98 -16.90 12.66
N SER A 51 -14.54 -15.86 12.04
CA SER A 51 -14.65 -15.81 10.58
C SER A 51 -13.27 -15.75 9.91
N LEU A 52 -13.21 -16.20 8.66
CA LEU A 52 -12.05 -16.13 7.80
C LEU A 52 -12.35 -15.29 6.57
N SER A 53 -11.29 -14.69 6.02
CA SER A 53 -11.31 -13.96 4.75
C SER A 53 -10.65 -14.81 3.68
N LEU A 54 -11.41 -15.28 2.69
CA LEU A 54 -10.89 -15.98 1.53
C LEU A 54 -10.76 -15.00 0.35
N ARG A 55 -9.54 -14.82 -0.17
CA ARG A 55 -9.20 -13.87 -1.24
C ARG A 55 -8.89 -14.65 -2.53
N VAL A 56 -9.61 -14.34 -3.60
CA VAL A 56 -9.39 -14.91 -4.94
C VAL A 56 -9.14 -13.78 -5.92
N GLY A 57 -7.97 -13.74 -6.57
CA GLY A 57 -7.65 -12.74 -7.58
C GLY A 57 -8.63 -12.77 -8.76
N HIS A 58 -8.87 -11.63 -9.41
CA HIS A 58 -9.68 -11.60 -10.63
C HIS A 58 -9.02 -12.46 -11.72
N PRO A 59 -9.81 -13.12 -12.60
CA PRO A 59 -9.25 -13.82 -13.75
C PRO A 59 -8.41 -12.86 -14.61
N THR A 60 -7.19 -13.27 -14.95
CA THR A 60 -6.32 -12.53 -15.88
C THR A 60 -5.92 -13.42 -17.04
N ASP A 61 -5.57 -12.82 -18.18
CA ASP A 61 -5.05 -13.52 -19.36
C ASP A 61 -3.59 -13.99 -19.20
N GLY A 62 -3.04 -13.89 -17.97
CA GLY A 62 -1.69 -14.31 -17.63
C GLY A 62 -1.51 -15.82 -17.71
N ASN A 63 -0.25 -16.27 -17.75
CA ASN A 63 0.00 -17.71 -17.66
C ASN A 63 -0.32 -18.20 -16.23
N ARG A 64 -0.61 -19.50 -16.06
CA ARG A 64 -0.97 -20.06 -14.74
C ARG A 64 0.10 -19.84 -13.68
N GLN A 65 1.37 -19.84 -14.07
CA GLN A 65 2.48 -19.63 -13.14
C GLN A 65 2.50 -18.19 -12.62
N ASP A 66 2.25 -17.18 -13.47
CA ASP A 66 2.19 -15.78 -13.06
C ASP A 66 1.09 -15.56 -12.01
N ILE A 67 -0.06 -16.23 -12.16
CA ILE A 67 -1.17 -16.17 -11.21
C ILE A 67 -0.76 -16.80 -9.87
N ILE A 68 -0.10 -17.95 -9.90
CA ILE A 68 0.41 -18.63 -8.70
C ILE A 68 1.45 -17.77 -8.00
N ASP A 69 2.40 -17.23 -8.75
CA ASP A 69 3.50 -16.39 -8.25
C ASP A 69 2.96 -15.10 -7.62
N SER A 70 1.85 -14.55 -8.13
CA SER A 70 1.18 -13.40 -7.54
C SER A 70 0.63 -13.70 -6.13
N VAL A 71 -0.12 -14.80 -5.98
CA VAL A 71 -0.64 -15.23 -4.68
C VAL A 71 0.50 -15.62 -3.73
N ASP A 72 1.55 -16.24 -4.25
CA ASP A 72 2.71 -16.61 -3.45
C ASP A 72 3.51 -15.37 -2.99
N MET A 73 3.65 -14.36 -3.84
CA MET A 73 4.28 -13.09 -3.48
C MET A 73 3.54 -12.41 -2.32
N GLU A 74 2.20 -12.33 -2.41
CA GLU A 74 1.39 -11.77 -1.33
C GLU A 74 1.53 -12.59 -0.04
N ARG A 75 1.54 -13.93 -0.12
CA ARG A 75 1.84 -14.82 1.02
C ARG A 75 3.19 -14.49 1.68
N HIS A 76 4.24 -14.23 0.89
CA HIS A 76 5.57 -13.90 1.43
C HIS A 76 5.59 -12.57 2.17
N ILE A 77 4.75 -11.60 1.79
CA ILE A 77 4.59 -10.34 2.53
C ILE A 77 4.07 -10.62 3.94
N PHE A 78 2.98 -11.38 4.07
CA PHE A 78 2.40 -11.73 5.37
C PHE A 78 3.39 -12.44 6.29
N ARG A 79 4.14 -13.40 5.74
CA ARG A 79 5.21 -14.09 6.49
C ARG A 79 6.31 -13.13 6.93
N THR A 80 6.71 -12.21 6.07
CA THR A 80 7.73 -11.20 6.40
C THR A 80 7.25 -10.30 7.53
N LEU A 81 6.00 -9.85 7.51
CA LEU A 81 5.42 -9.02 8.57
C LEU A 81 5.41 -9.75 9.92
N GLU A 82 5.00 -11.02 9.92
CA GLU A 82 5.00 -11.87 11.12
C GLU A 82 6.42 -12.08 11.66
N GLU A 83 7.37 -12.45 10.80
CA GLU A 83 8.79 -12.66 11.17
C GLU A 83 9.45 -11.38 11.71
N LYS A 84 9.03 -10.20 11.22
CA LYS A 84 9.51 -8.89 11.69
C LYS A 84 8.76 -8.41 12.94
N GLY A 85 7.72 -9.11 13.39
CA GLY A 85 6.96 -8.77 14.60
C GLY A 85 6.09 -7.52 14.45
N PHE A 86 5.73 -7.13 13.23
CA PHE A 86 4.67 -6.16 13.02
C PHE A 86 3.33 -6.79 13.42
N THR A 87 2.32 -6.04 13.87
CA THR A 87 1.08 -6.65 14.41
C THR A 87 -0.21 -6.07 13.83
N TRP A 88 -0.13 -5.03 13.01
CA TRP A 88 -1.32 -4.33 12.49
C TRP A 88 -1.74 -4.86 11.11
N PHE A 89 -1.73 -6.17 10.95
CA PHE A 89 -2.09 -6.86 9.70
C PHE A 89 -2.89 -8.13 10.01
N PRO A 90 -3.75 -8.62 9.10
CA PRO A 90 -4.54 -9.82 9.38
C PRO A 90 -3.65 -11.06 9.34
N HIS A 91 -3.78 -11.95 10.33
CA HIS A 91 -2.94 -13.14 10.38
C HIS A 91 -3.19 -14.05 9.18
N TYR A 92 -2.10 -14.51 8.58
CA TYR A 92 -2.14 -15.52 7.53
C TYR A 92 -2.62 -16.86 8.09
N ARG A 93 -3.55 -17.53 7.39
CA ARG A 93 -4.09 -18.83 7.81
C ARG A 93 -3.75 -19.96 6.85
N GLY A 94 -3.68 -19.67 5.55
CA GLY A 94 -3.31 -20.66 4.55
C GLY A 94 -3.50 -20.15 3.13
N ALA A 95 -3.12 -20.96 2.15
CA ALA A 95 -3.31 -20.67 0.74
C ALA A 95 -3.36 -21.96 -0.09
N SER A 96 -4.00 -21.89 -1.25
CA SER A 96 -3.89 -22.90 -2.31
C SER A 96 -3.16 -22.28 -3.50
N LEU A 97 -1.99 -22.82 -3.84
CA LEU A 97 -1.14 -22.36 -4.95
C LEU A 97 -1.26 -23.25 -6.19
N THR A 98 -2.45 -23.82 -6.41
CA THR A 98 -2.75 -24.71 -7.54
C THR A 98 -4.14 -24.42 -8.07
N PHE A 99 -4.40 -24.76 -9.33
CA PHE A 99 -5.75 -24.75 -9.92
C PHE A 99 -6.52 -26.03 -9.57
N ASP A 100 -5.84 -27.07 -9.09
CA ASP A 100 -6.48 -28.30 -8.65
C ASP A 100 -7.02 -28.17 -7.22
N ASN A 101 -8.07 -27.35 -7.08
CA ASN A 101 -8.79 -27.16 -5.83
C ASN A 101 -10.28 -26.88 -6.13
N PRO A 102 -11.18 -26.87 -5.13
CA PRO A 102 -12.62 -26.67 -5.35
C PRO A 102 -12.99 -25.36 -6.07
N ILE A 103 -12.22 -24.28 -5.86
CA ILE A 103 -12.39 -22.95 -6.48
C ILE A 103 -11.83 -22.91 -7.92
N LYS A 104 -11.00 -23.88 -8.31
CA LYS A 104 -10.34 -23.93 -9.63
C LYS A 104 -9.46 -22.71 -9.92
N TYR A 105 -8.91 -22.11 -8.87
CA TYR A 105 -8.03 -20.95 -8.95
C TYR A 105 -7.17 -20.83 -7.68
N PRO A 106 -5.92 -20.32 -7.75
CA PRO A 106 -5.14 -20.01 -6.55
C PRO A 106 -5.83 -18.99 -5.64
N PHE A 107 -5.73 -19.17 -4.33
CA PHE A 107 -6.36 -18.29 -3.35
C PHE A 107 -5.58 -18.25 -2.03
N MET A 108 -5.84 -17.23 -1.23
CA MET A 108 -5.28 -17.07 0.11
C MET A 108 -6.37 -16.90 1.15
N VAL A 109 -6.10 -17.35 2.37
CA VAL A 109 -6.99 -17.27 3.53
C VAL A 109 -6.29 -16.50 4.64
N LEU A 110 -6.95 -15.45 5.10
CA LEU A 110 -6.52 -14.59 6.19
C LEU A 110 -7.56 -14.61 7.32
N GLU A 111 -7.17 -14.15 8.50
CA GLU A 111 -8.12 -13.82 9.56
C GLU A 111 -9.12 -12.75 9.08
N TRP A 112 -10.39 -12.92 9.43
CA TRP A 112 -11.38 -11.86 9.25
C TRP A 112 -11.28 -10.86 10.40
N ILE A 113 -11.14 -9.58 10.07
CA ILE A 113 -11.08 -8.51 11.06
C ILE A 113 -12.46 -7.87 11.16
N GLU A 114 -13.06 -7.93 12.35
CA GLU A 114 -14.30 -7.21 12.63
C GLU A 114 -14.06 -5.70 12.71
N GLY A 115 -15.04 -4.94 12.21
CA GLY A 115 -14.99 -3.49 12.16
C GLY A 115 -15.49 -2.97 10.81
N SER A 116 -15.19 -1.71 10.53
CA SER A 116 -15.53 -1.07 9.27
C SER A 116 -14.33 -0.36 8.66
N PRO A 117 -14.25 -0.26 7.32
CA PRO A 117 -13.26 0.59 6.68
C PRO A 117 -13.38 2.04 7.15
N LEU A 118 -12.24 2.67 7.44
CA LEU A 118 -12.19 4.05 7.89
C LEU A 118 -12.79 4.97 6.83
N ARG A 119 -13.73 5.81 7.28
CA ARG A 119 -14.21 6.95 6.50
C ARG A 119 -13.36 8.17 6.86
N TRP A 120 -12.85 8.84 5.84
CA TRP A 120 -12.00 10.01 6.01
C TRP A 120 -12.35 11.07 4.97
N ASP A 121 -12.66 12.27 5.46
CA ASP A 121 -12.79 13.49 4.68
C ASP A 121 -12.35 14.68 5.54
N ASP A 122 -12.58 15.91 5.10
CA ASP A 122 -12.17 17.12 5.81
C ASP A 122 -12.89 17.30 7.17
N ASP A 123 -14.05 16.65 7.35
CA ASP A 123 -14.94 16.80 8.51
C ASP A 123 -15.13 15.50 9.33
N THR A 124 -14.74 14.34 8.77
CA THR A 124 -14.97 13.01 9.32
C THR A 124 -13.65 12.23 9.43
N PRO A 125 -13.34 11.63 10.61
CA PRO A 125 -14.05 11.78 11.88
C PRO A 125 -13.90 13.20 12.45
N SER A 126 -14.78 13.57 13.37
CA SER A 126 -14.73 14.86 14.07
C SER A 126 -13.69 14.86 15.20
N GLN A 127 -13.32 16.04 15.68
CA GLN A 127 -12.48 16.19 16.87
C GLN A 127 -13.27 15.82 18.15
N PRO A 128 -12.63 15.22 19.18
CA PRO A 128 -11.20 14.93 19.31
C PRO A 128 -10.75 13.59 18.70
N ILE A 129 -11.69 12.76 18.23
CA ILE A 129 -11.44 11.40 17.73
C ILE A 129 -10.43 11.42 16.57
N ARG A 130 -10.57 12.38 15.65
CA ARG A 130 -9.64 12.58 14.53
C ARG A 130 -8.19 12.70 14.96
N GLY A 131 -7.92 13.46 16.02
CA GLY A 131 -6.56 13.65 16.51
C GLY A 131 -5.96 12.37 17.09
N ALA A 132 -6.76 11.61 17.87
CA ALA A 132 -6.34 10.33 18.42
C ALA A 132 -6.08 9.28 17.32
N LEU A 133 -6.95 9.22 16.32
CA LEU A 133 -6.79 8.32 15.18
C LEU A 133 -5.53 8.64 14.36
N LEU A 134 -5.25 9.93 14.09
CA LEU A 134 -4.02 10.33 13.41
C LEU A 134 -2.77 9.90 14.19
N ALA A 135 -2.79 10.05 15.52
CA ALA A 135 -1.69 9.60 16.37
C ALA A 135 -1.49 8.08 16.26
N GLN A 136 -2.57 7.31 16.33
CA GLN A 136 -2.51 5.85 16.19
C GLN A 136 -1.97 5.43 14.82
N ILE A 137 -2.43 6.04 13.72
CA ILE A 137 -1.92 5.71 12.37
C ILE A 137 -0.44 6.09 12.24
N ALA A 138 0.00 7.17 12.87
CA ALA A 138 1.40 7.57 12.89
C ALA A 138 2.28 6.56 13.66
N GLU A 139 1.79 6.07 14.80
CA GLU A 139 2.44 4.98 15.56
C GLU A 139 2.50 3.68 14.76
N ILE A 140 1.45 3.35 14.00
CA ILE A 140 1.42 2.17 13.13
C ILE A 140 2.46 2.27 12.02
N GLN A 141 2.54 3.42 11.31
CA GLN A 141 3.57 3.62 10.28
C GLN A 141 4.98 3.54 10.90
N LEU A 142 5.18 4.21 12.03
CA LEU A 142 6.47 4.18 12.74
C LEU A 142 6.85 2.74 13.15
N SER A 143 5.89 1.96 13.63
CA SER A 143 6.07 0.55 14.01
C SER A 143 6.42 -0.31 12.79
N LEU A 144 5.71 -0.14 11.66
CA LEU A 144 6.00 -0.85 10.41
C LEU A 144 7.44 -0.57 9.95
N ILE A 145 7.82 0.71 9.88
CA ILE A 145 9.15 1.09 9.45
C ILE A 145 10.20 0.56 10.42
N SER A 146 9.99 0.70 11.73
CA SER A 146 10.97 0.30 12.75
C SER A 146 11.20 -1.22 12.79
N SER A 147 10.12 -2.00 12.70
CA SER A 147 10.18 -3.48 12.74
C SER A 147 10.79 -4.07 11.46
N THR A 148 10.58 -3.43 10.31
CA THR A 148 11.05 -3.92 9.02
C THR A 148 12.34 -3.26 8.52
N LEU A 149 12.92 -2.34 9.30
CA LEU A 149 14.12 -1.60 8.94
C LEU A 149 15.30 -2.56 8.69
N GLU A 150 15.94 -2.40 7.55
CA GLU A 150 17.09 -3.22 7.17
C GLU A 150 18.04 -2.48 6.22
N THR A 151 19.28 -2.97 6.15
CA THR A 151 20.29 -2.42 5.25
C THR A 151 20.40 -3.30 4.00
N ARG A 152 20.34 -2.68 2.81
CA ARG A 152 20.47 -3.38 1.52
C ARG A 152 21.79 -3.06 0.82
N SER A 153 22.13 -3.87 -0.17
CA SER A 153 23.36 -3.68 -0.95
C SER A 153 23.29 -2.49 -1.91
N ILE A 154 22.09 -2.03 -2.25
CA ILE A 154 21.85 -0.91 -3.17
C ILE A 154 21.47 0.37 -2.42
N THR A 155 21.69 1.52 -3.07
CA THR A 155 21.28 2.82 -2.53
C THR A 155 19.85 3.17 -2.95
N ALA A 156 19.25 4.16 -2.29
CA ALA A 156 17.96 4.72 -2.68
C ALA A 156 17.98 5.24 -4.12
N SER A 157 19.02 5.99 -4.51
CA SER A 157 19.19 6.48 -5.88
C SER A 157 19.20 5.32 -6.88
N THR A 158 20.03 4.29 -6.68
CA THR A 158 20.10 3.13 -7.58
C THR A 158 18.74 2.43 -7.72
N PHE A 159 18.00 2.31 -6.61
CA PHE A 159 16.67 1.70 -6.61
C PHE A 159 15.67 2.50 -7.46
N PHE A 160 15.55 3.81 -7.24
CA PHE A 160 14.61 4.64 -7.96
C PHE A 160 15.01 4.84 -9.43
N GLU A 161 16.30 5.04 -9.73
CA GLU A 161 16.81 5.14 -11.10
C GLU A 161 16.44 3.90 -11.92
N ARG A 162 16.58 2.70 -11.35
CA ARG A 162 16.19 1.45 -12.03
C ARG A 162 14.71 1.47 -12.40
N ARG A 163 13.83 1.91 -11.50
CA ARG A 163 12.38 1.98 -11.76
C ARG A 163 12.04 3.03 -12.82
N ILE A 164 12.63 4.22 -12.74
CA ILE A 164 12.43 5.30 -13.73
C ILE A 164 12.93 4.84 -15.11
N ARG A 165 14.10 4.18 -15.19
CA ARG A 165 14.61 3.63 -16.46
C ARG A 165 13.70 2.55 -17.05
N ASN A 166 13.06 1.73 -16.21
CA ASN A 166 12.06 0.77 -16.69
C ASN A 166 10.84 1.49 -17.28
N GLN A 167 10.39 2.60 -16.68
CA GLN A 167 9.33 3.43 -17.25
C GLN A 167 9.76 4.05 -18.59
N LEU A 168 10.97 4.59 -18.66
CA LEU A 168 11.55 5.12 -19.91
C LEU A 168 11.53 4.09 -21.04
N ASN A 169 11.97 2.85 -20.76
CA ASN A 169 11.94 1.77 -21.76
C ASN A 169 10.50 1.46 -22.20
N ARG A 170 9.54 1.45 -21.26
CA ARG A 170 8.12 1.23 -21.60
C ARG A 170 7.53 2.39 -22.40
N ALA A 171 7.95 3.63 -22.14
CA ALA A 171 7.54 4.80 -22.93
C ALA A 171 8.10 4.70 -24.37
N HIS A 172 9.36 4.31 -24.52
CA HIS A 172 9.97 4.05 -25.84
C HIS A 172 9.24 2.95 -26.62
N ASP A 173 8.82 1.88 -25.93
CA ASP A 173 8.08 0.76 -26.51
C ASP A 173 6.60 1.09 -26.80
N GLY A 174 6.12 2.31 -26.51
CA GLY A 174 4.71 2.68 -26.65
C GLY A 174 3.77 2.00 -25.64
N LYS A 175 4.30 1.40 -24.58
CA LYS A 175 3.55 0.70 -23.51
C LYS A 175 3.11 1.63 -22.37
N LEU A 176 3.38 2.93 -22.49
CA LEU A 176 2.90 4.00 -21.60
C LEU A 176 2.24 5.10 -22.44
N PRO A 177 0.98 4.90 -22.87
CA PRO A 177 0.28 5.90 -23.67
C PRO A 177 0.13 7.20 -22.89
N GLY A 178 0.32 8.34 -23.57
CA GLY A 178 0.24 9.68 -22.97
C GLY A 178 1.52 10.15 -22.28
N LEU A 179 2.58 9.33 -22.25
CA LEU A 179 3.88 9.69 -21.68
C LEU A 179 4.98 9.60 -22.74
N THR A 180 5.90 10.55 -22.69
CA THR A 180 7.06 10.61 -23.58
C THR A 180 8.33 10.15 -22.88
N ALA A 181 9.35 9.77 -23.66
CA ALA A 181 10.68 9.51 -23.12
C ALA A 181 11.26 10.74 -22.40
N LYS A 182 10.93 11.95 -22.87
CA LYS A 182 11.36 13.21 -22.24
C LYS A 182 10.82 13.32 -20.81
N ASP A 183 9.56 12.94 -20.57
CA ASP A 183 8.96 13.01 -19.23
C ASP A 183 9.71 12.14 -18.23
N CYS A 184 10.11 10.93 -18.64
CA CYS A 184 10.91 10.02 -17.82
C CYS A 184 12.36 10.52 -17.61
N LEU A 185 12.94 11.19 -18.61
CA LEU A 185 14.28 11.78 -18.51
C LEU A 185 14.28 13.00 -17.57
N ASP A 186 13.25 13.84 -17.64
CA ASP A 186 13.06 14.98 -16.73
C ASP A 186 12.88 14.49 -15.29
N GLN A 187 12.08 13.43 -15.09
CA GLN A 187 11.96 12.75 -13.80
C GLN A 187 13.33 12.30 -13.30
N LEU A 188 14.11 11.59 -14.13
CA LEU A 188 15.43 11.09 -13.78
C LEU A 188 16.40 12.21 -13.37
N ALA A 189 16.37 13.34 -14.08
CA ALA A 189 17.21 14.51 -13.80
C ALA A 189 16.89 15.16 -12.43
N LEU A 190 15.64 15.07 -11.98
CA LEU A 190 15.19 15.61 -10.69
C LEU A 190 15.49 14.69 -9.50
N LEU A 191 15.72 13.40 -9.74
CA LEU A 191 15.87 12.41 -8.68
C LEU A 191 16.92 12.78 -7.62
N PRO A 192 18.15 13.22 -7.97
CA PRO A 192 19.15 13.57 -6.97
C PRO A 192 18.71 14.74 -6.07
N LYS A 193 17.97 15.71 -6.63
CA LYS A 193 17.45 16.86 -5.89
C LYS A 193 16.35 16.44 -4.92
N VAL A 194 15.43 15.57 -5.36
CA VAL A 194 14.33 15.07 -4.52
C VAL A 194 14.86 14.25 -3.35
N LEU A 195 15.81 13.35 -3.60
CA LEU A 195 16.38 12.51 -2.54
C LEU A 195 17.32 13.30 -1.62
N GLY A 196 18.06 14.28 -2.16
CA GLY A 196 19.06 15.03 -1.42
C GLY A 196 20.07 14.09 -0.73
N GLN A 197 20.30 14.32 0.56
CA GLN A 197 21.21 13.48 1.36
C GLN A 197 20.77 12.00 1.49
N ASP A 198 19.50 11.70 1.26
CA ASP A 198 18.97 10.33 1.37
C ASP A 198 19.25 9.48 0.13
N GLY A 199 19.78 10.06 -0.96
CA GLY A 199 20.08 9.33 -2.20
C GLY A 199 21.06 8.18 -2.00
N ASN A 200 22.08 8.39 -1.16
CA ASN A 200 23.09 7.36 -0.85
C ASN A 200 22.66 6.42 0.30
N SER A 201 21.49 6.63 0.90
CA SER A 201 20.99 5.77 1.97
C SER A 201 20.81 4.35 1.46
N ARG A 202 21.26 3.39 2.26
CA ARG A 202 21.06 1.95 2.05
C ARG A 202 20.02 1.37 3.01
N LEU A 203 19.30 2.24 3.72
CA LEU A 203 18.25 1.85 4.63
C LEU A 203 16.94 1.65 3.86
N PHE A 204 16.34 0.51 4.08
CA PHE A 204 15.08 0.09 3.48
C PHE A 204 14.13 -0.35 4.58
N ALA A 205 12.84 -0.21 4.34
CA ALA A 205 11.79 -0.72 5.20
C ALA A 205 10.58 -1.10 4.35
N MET A 206 9.63 -1.78 4.94
CA MET A 206 8.38 -2.10 4.27
C MET A 206 7.51 -0.83 4.16
N ASP A 207 7.04 -0.59 2.95
CA ASP A 207 5.94 0.32 2.63
C ASP A 207 4.69 -0.53 2.38
N HIS A 208 3.54 -0.07 2.85
CA HIS A 208 2.24 -0.70 2.56
C HIS A 208 1.89 -0.55 1.07
N GLY A 209 2.32 0.55 0.44
CA GLY A 209 2.08 0.83 -0.99
C GLY A 209 0.70 1.44 -1.28
N ASP A 210 -0.33 1.12 -0.49
CA ASP A 210 -1.69 1.67 -0.68
C ASP A 210 -2.43 1.99 0.65
N MET A 211 -1.81 2.80 1.51
CA MET A 211 -2.36 3.11 2.84
C MET A 211 -3.48 4.16 2.77
N LYS A 212 -4.63 3.77 2.19
CA LYS A 212 -5.85 4.57 2.06
C LYS A 212 -6.86 4.26 3.17
N PRO A 213 -7.82 5.16 3.47
CA PRO A 213 -8.82 4.95 4.52
C PRO A 213 -9.59 3.63 4.37
N ALA A 214 -9.93 3.23 3.14
CA ALA A 214 -10.62 1.98 2.86
C ALA A 214 -9.82 0.71 3.28
N ASN A 215 -8.50 0.84 3.46
CA ASN A 215 -7.60 -0.25 3.86
C ASN A 215 -7.28 -0.22 5.37
N ILE A 216 -7.90 0.68 6.14
CA ILE A 216 -7.75 0.78 7.59
C ILE A 216 -9.07 0.35 8.23
N ILE A 217 -9.06 -0.74 8.99
CA ILE A 217 -10.24 -1.22 9.71
C ILE A 217 -10.26 -0.62 11.10
N VAL A 218 -11.39 -0.01 11.47
CA VAL A 218 -11.64 0.58 12.80
C VAL A 218 -12.85 -0.07 13.48
N ASP A 219 -12.87 -0.06 14.81
CA ASP A 219 -14.07 -0.39 15.59
C ASP A 219 -15.03 0.80 15.74
N GLU A 220 -16.12 0.62 16.50
CA GLU A 220 -17.17 1.61 16.71
C GLU A 220 -16.65 2.87 17.43
N GLU A 221 -15.57 2.73 18.21
CA GLU A 221 -14.88 3.82 18.91
C GLU A 221 -13.72 4.43 18.11
N TYR A 222 -13.58 4.08 16.83
CA TYR A 222 -12.50 4.53 15.94
C TYR A 222 -11.09 4.08 16.34
N ASN A 223 -10.94 3.03 17.15
CA ASN A 223 -9.62 2.42 17.32
C ASN A 223 -9.29 1.61 16.07
N VAL A 224 -8.10 1.83 15.50
CA VAL A 224 -7.59 0.97 14.44
C VAL A 224 -7.50 -0.45 14.98
N LYS A 225 -8.04 -1.40 14.22
CA LYS A 225 -7.97 -2.84 14.48
C LYS A 225 -6.92 -3.50 13.61
N CYS A 226 -6.82 -3.07 12.36
CA CYS A 226 -5.95 -3.72 11.39
C CYS A 226 -5.75 -2.84 10.14
N ILE A 227 -4.60 -3.00 9.47
CA ILE A 227 -4.36 -2.55 8.11
C ILE A 227 -4.49 -3.76 7.18
N ILE A 228 -5.31 -3.64 6.15
CA ILE A 228 -5.59 -4.73 5.19
C ILE A 228 -5.07 -4.36 3.80
N ASP A 229 -5.10 -5.33 2.89
CA ASP A 229 -4.75 -5.15 1.48
C ASP A 229 -3.27 -4.86 1.20
N TRP A 230 -2.42 -5.77 1.68
CA TRP A 230 -0.95 -5.71 1.56
C TRP A 230 -0.41 -6.14 0.18
N GLY A 231 -1.26 -6.22 -0.85
CA GLY A 231 -0.88 -6.68 -2.19
C GLY A 231 0.19 -5.81 -2.87
N PHE A 232 0.23 -4.51 -2.54
CA PHE A 232 1.23 -3.57 -3.05
C PHE A 232 2.44 -3.38 -2.12
N ALA A 233 2.49 -4.09 -1.00
CA ALA A 233 3.52 -3.89 -0.02
C ALA A 233 4.89 -4.35 -0.54
N ALA A 234 5.93 -3.59 -0.21
CA ALA A 234 7.27 -3.90 -0.67
C ALA A 234 8.33 -3.33 0.27
N ILE A 235 9.48 -4.00 0.31
CA ILE A 235 10.69 -3.40 0.87
C ILE A 235 11.21 -2.33 -0.10
N VAL A 236 11.22 -1.08 0.36
CA VAL A 236 11.56 0.11 -0.43
C VAL A 236 12.57 0.98 0.32
N PRO A 237 13.28 1.91 -0.36
CA PRO A 237 14.13 2.87 0.31
C PRO A 237 13.35 3.64 1.36
N LEU A 238 14.01 3.95 2.48
CA LEU A 238 13.34 4.57 3.64
C LEU A 238 12.64 5.89 3.30
N ALA A 239 13.12 6.62 2.30
CA ALA A 239 12.46 7.82 1.73
C ALA A 239 11.03 7.54 1.24
N GLN A 240 10.78 6.39 0.62
CA GLN A 240 9.45 5.98 0.16
C GLN A 240 8.61 5.48 1.34
N ALA A 241 9.17 4.63 2.21
CA ALA A 241 8.43 4.10 3.35
C ALA A 241 7.97 5.20 4.33
N ALA A 242 8.73 6.30 4.41
CA ALA A 242 8.46 7.45 5.27
C ALA A 242 7.52 8.50 4.66
N LYS A 243 6.93 8.26 3.48
CA LYS A 243 5.92 9.17 2.89
C LYS A 243 4.72 9.36 3.82
N LEU A 244 4.00 10.47 3.66
CA LEU A 244 2.69 10.62 4.30
C LEU A 244 1.70 9.56 3.73
N PRO A 245 0.79 9.02 4.55
CA PRO A 245 -0.35 8.25 4.07
C PRO A 245 -1.15 9.00 2.98
N CYS A 246 -1.76 8.27 2.05
CA CYS A 246 -2.36 8.86 0.85
C CYS A 246 -3.66 9.64 1.08
N PHE A 247 -4.13 9.78 2.31
CA PHE A 247 -5.24 10.70 2.65
C PHE A 247 -4.72 11.97 3.34
N LEU A 248 -3.39 12.08 3.49
CA LEU A 248 -2.69 13.25 4.00
C LEU A 248 -1.85 13.96 2.93
N TRP A 249 -1.84 13.51 1.67
CA TRP A 249 -1.28 14.24 0.53
C TRP A 249 -2.38 14.94 -0.29
N THR A 250 -2.00 15.79 -1.24
CA THR A 250 -2.93 16.42 -2.19
C THR A 250 -3.55 15.38 -3.13
N ASP A 251 -4.57 15.79 -3.88
CA ASP A 251 -5.22 14.90 -4.84
C ASP A 251 -4.27 14.33 -5.92
N GLU A 252 -4.72 13.27 -6.59
CA GLU A 252 -3.96 12.57 -7.63
C GLU A 252 -3.67 13.42 -8.88
N SER A 253 -4.31 14.59 -9.00
CA SER A 253 -4.09 15.50 -10.13
C SER A 253 -2.85 16.36 -9.95
N ALA A 254 -2.31 16.46 -8.72
CA ALA A 254 -1.22 17.36 -8.36
C ALA A 254 -1.52 18.86 -8.61
N THR A 255 -2.78 19.22 -8.88
CA THR A 255 -3.19 20.61 -9.20
C THR A 255 -3.73 21.37 -8.00
N CYS A 256 -4.32 20.67 -7.03
CA CYS A 256 -4.94 21.31 -5.87
C CYS A 256 -4.00 21.36 -4.66
N ALA A 257 -3.95 22.53 -4.02
CA ALA A 257 -3.27 22.69 -2.75
C ALA A 257 -3.96 21.87 -1.64
N PRO A 258 -3.22 21.43 -0.60
CA PRO A 258 -3.82 20.79 0.56
C PRO A 258 -4.91 21.66 1.21
N SER A 259 -6.01 21.04 1.64
CA SER A 259 -7.05 21.76 2.41
C SER A 259 -6.49 22.25 3.74
N ARG A 260 -7.13 23.27 4.34
CA ARG A 260 -6.77 23.72 5.69
C ARG A 260 -6.95 22.62 6.73
N SER A 261 -7.92 21.71 6.52
CA SER A 261 -8.13 20.56 7.41
C SER A 261 -6.95 19.60 7.31
N MET A 262 -6.58 19.21 6.09
CA MET A 262 -5.43 18.34 5.83
C MET A 262 -4.12 18.90 6.38
N LEU A 263 -3.86 20.20 6.26
CA LEU A 263 -2.67 20.82 6.85
C LEU A 263 -2.63 20.69 8.38
N LYS A 264 -3.78 20.82 9.06
CA LYS A 264 -3.87 20.58 10.51
C LYS A 264 -3.66 19.11 10.83
N ASP A 265 -4.21 18.21 10.03
CA ASP A 265 -4.04 16.77 10.23
C ASP A 265 -2.58 16.35 10.11
N ARG A 266 -1.85 16.88 9.11
CA ARG A 266 -0.40 16.69 9.00
C ARG A 266 0.34 17.15 10.25
N GLN A 267 -0.02 18.30 10.79
CA GLN A 267 0.61 18.81 12.02
C GLN A 267 0.38 17.86 13.21
N ILE A 268 -0.84 17.35 13.36
CA ILE A 268 -1.17 16.39 14.42
C ILE A 268 -0.42 15.07 14.20
N TYR A 269 -0.45 14.54 12.97
CA TYR A 269 0.22 13.31 12.57
C TYR A 269 1.73 13.37 12.86
N VAL A 270 2.41 14.38 12.32
CA VAL A 270 3.86 14.58 12.51
C VAL A 270 4.19 14.89 13.97
N GLY A 271 3.31 15.62 14.66
CA GLY A 271 3.44 15.90 16.09
C GLY A 271 3.47 14.64 16.95
N SER A 272 2.76 13.58 16.53
CA SER A 272 2.54 12.35 17.33
C SER A 272 3.81 11.52 17.55
N PHE A 273 4.80 11.62 16.66
CA PHE A 273 6.11 10.98 16.81
C PHE A 273 7.27 11.98 16.92
N SER A 274 6.96 13.27 17.15
CA SER A 274 7.98 14.33 17.17
C SER A 274 9.04 14.13 18.25
N SER A 275 8.63 13.63 19.42
CA SER A 275 9.49 13.32 20.58
C SER A 275 10.28 12.01 20.43
N GLN A 276 9.95 11.18 19.44
CA GLN A 276 10.61 9.90 19.22
C GLN A 276 11.99 10.10 18.56
N ASN A 277 12.99 9.37 19.03
CA ASN A 277 14.37 9.47 18.55
C ASN A 277 14.88 8.23 17.81
N SER A 278 13.98 7.30 17.47
CA SER A 278 14.35 6.15 16.63
C SER A 278 14.80 6.60 15.24
N GLN A 279 15.63 5.79 14.57
CA GLN A 279 16.06 6.06 13.20
C GLN A 279 14.86 6.27 12.27
N ALA A 280 13.81 5.46 12.41
CA ALA A 280 12.57 5.59 11.66
C ALA A 280 11.90 6.96 11.90
N ALA A 281 11.74 7.38 13.16
CA ALA A 281 11.11 8.64 13.51
C ALA A 281 11.91 9.85 12.99
N LEU A 282 13.24 9.81 13.03
CA LEU A 282 14.09 10.88 12.48
C LEU A 282 13.88 11.06 10.97
N ILE A 283 13.72 9.95 10.24
CA ILE A 283 13.52 9.98 8.79
C ILE A 283 12.10 10.41 8.44
N MET A 284 11.09 9.89 9.13
CA MET A 284 9.71 10.36 9.01
C MET A 284 9.61 11.87 9.25
N LYS A 285 10.20 12.37 10.33
CA LYS A 285 10.24 13.82 10.62
C LYS A 285 10.86 14.62 9.47
N ARG A 286 11.97 14.13 8.92
CA ARG A 286 12.67 14.82 7.82
C ARG A 286 11.84 14.85 6.54
N TRP A 287 11.23 13.74 6.15
CA TRP A 287 10.46 13.66 4.90
C TRP A 287 9.09 14.31 5.02
N GLN A 288 8.38 14.06 6.11
CA GLN A 288 7.00 14.53 6.31
C GLN A 288 6.92 15.98 6.80
N GLY A 289 7.99 16.49 7.44
CA GLY A 289 8.10 17.88 7.88
C GLY A 289 8.79 18.82 6.89
N ALA A 290 9.19 18.34 5.71
CA ALA A 290 9.87 19.15 4.70
C ALA A 290 8.92 20.21 4.09
N LYS A 291 9.46 21.38 3.75
CA LYS A 291 8.69 22.45 3.08
C LYS A 291 8.13 22.01 1.72
N ASP A 292 8.84 21.12 1.04
CA ASP A 292 8.53 20.54 -0.27
C ASP A 292 7.92 19.12 -0.15
N VAL A 293 7.33 18.77 1.00
CA VAL A 293 6.77 17.43 1.26
C VAL A 293 5.78 16.97 0.19
N ASP A 294 4.92 17.88 -0.31
CA ASP A 294 3.96 17.56 -1.36
C ASP A 294 4.67 17.14 -2.65
N PHE A 295 5.63 17.95 -3.11
CA PHE A 295 6.40 17.63 -4.31
C PHE A 295 7.16 16.31 -4.16
N ARG A 296 7.85 16.10 -3.04
CA ARG A 296 8.58 14.85 -2.76
C ARG A 296 7.66 13.63 -2.79
N THR A 297 6.49 13.73 -2.14
CA THR A 297 5.55 12.62 -2.03
C THR A 297 4.96 12.26 -3.40
N LEU A 298 4.49 13.25 -4.16
CA LEU A 298 3.93 13.06 -5.49
C LEU A 298 4.99 12.60 -6.51
N TYR A 299 6.21 13.14 -6.41
CA TYR A 299 7.33 12.69 -7.23
C TYR A 299 7.64 11.21 -6.97
N LEU A 300 7.78 10.79 -5.71
CA LEU A 300 8.07 9.38 -5.42
C LEU A 300 6.91 8.47 -5.84
N GLU A 301 5.68 8.94 -5.74
CA GLU A 301 4.50 8.23 -6.23
C GLU A 301 4.46 8.06 -7.75
N SER A 302 4.90 9.07 -8.50
CA SER A 302 5.02 8.99 -9.96
C SER A 302 5.95 7.86 -10.45
N ILE A 303 6.81 7.32 -9.57
CA ILE A 303 7.67 6.17 -9.88
C ILE A 303 6.88 4.85 -9.90
N SER A 304 5.71 4.80 -9.25
CA SER A 304 4.87 3.60 -9.14
C SER A 304 3.51 3.76 -9.82
N SER A 305 2.96 4.97 -9.84
CA SER A 305 1.65 5.29 -10.44
C SER A 305 1.78 5.96 -11.80
N LYS A 306 1.19 5.34 -12.84
CA LYS A 306 1.13 5.91 -14.19
C LYS A 306 0.32 7.21 -14.24
N GLY A 307 -0.77 7.27 -13.47
CA GLY A 307 -1.64 8.45 -13.39
C GLY A 307 -0.87 9.62 -12.81
N MET A 308 -0.20 9.41 -11.67
CA MET A 308 0.62 10.44 -11.03
C MET A 308 1.79 10.89 -11.91
N LEU A 309 2.43 9.96 -12.64
CA LEU A 309 3.46 10.29 -13.62
C LEU A 309 2.94 11.21 -14.72
N ALA A 310 1.77 10.91 -15.30
CA ALA A 310 1.15 11.76 -16.30
C ALA A 310 0.77 13.13 -15.74
N SER A 311 0.19 13.18 -14.53
CA SER A 311 -0.15 14.43 -13.84
C SER A 311 1.08 15.31 -13.64
N MET A 312 2.13 14.78 -13.01
CA MET A 312 3.37 15.52 -12.71
C MET A 312 4.09 15.96 -13.99
N ALA A 313 4.14 15.12 -15.02
CA ALA A 313 4.73 15.45 -16.30
C ALA A 313 3.95 16.58 -17.01
N SER A 314 2.61 16.54 -16.97
CA SER A 314 1.77 17.58 -17.58
C SER A 314 1.95 18.95 -16.94
N LEU A 315 2.33 18.98 -15.67
CA LEU A 315 2.67 20.20 -14.92
C LEU A 315 4.14 20.62 -15.07
N GLY A 316 4.92 19.92 -15.89
CA GLY A 316 6.34 20.20 -16.07
C GLY A 316 7.17 20.00 -14.80
N TRP A 317 6.77 19.04 -13.97
CA TRP A 317 7.41 18.72 -12.68
C TRP A 317 7.43 19.89 -11.70
N LYS A 318 6.36 20.69 -11.68
CA LYS A 318 6.13 21.77 -10.72
C LYS A 318 4.74 21.65 -10.11
N LEU A 319 4.58 22.09 -8.87
CA LEU A 319 3.26 22.21 -8.26
C LEU A 319 2.82 23.68 -8.34
N PRO A 320 1.61 23.98 -8.84
CA PRO A 320 1.19 25.37 -9.07
C PRO A 320 1.00 26.17 -7.76
N TYR A 321 0.91 25.48 -6.63
CA TYR A 321 0.71 26.05 -5.30
C TYR A 321 1.93 25.92 -4.38
N CYS A 322 3.02 25.30 -4.84
CA CYS A 322 4.30 25.32 -4.14
C CYS A 322 5.27 26.19 -4.93
N GLU A 323 5.89 27.15 -4.26
CA GLU A 323 7.12 27.73 -4.80
C GLU A 323 8.15 26.59 -4.85
N PHE A 324 8.49 26.18 -6.07
CA PHE A 324 9.63 25.30 -6.26
C PHE A 324 10.83 26.07 -5.70
N ILE A 325 11.57 25.43 -4.80
CA ILE A 325 12.73 26.07 -4.21
C ILE A 325 13.75 26.28 -5.34
N GLU A 326 13.82 27.50 -5.87
CA GLU A 326 14.81 27.92 -6.87
C GLU A 326 16.22 28.08 -6.25
N GLU A 327 16.36 27.86 -4.94
CA GLU A 327 17.63 27.99 -4.22
C GLU A 327 17.88 26.83 -3.26
N PHE A 328 18.41 25.71 -3.78
CA PHE A 328 19.28 24.78 -3.05
C PHE A 328 20.24 24.09 -4.02
#